data_AF-A0A7W1M7N8-F1
#
_entry.id   AF-A0A7W1M7N8-F1
#
_cell.length_a   1.000
_cell.length_b   1.000
_cell.length_c   1.000
_cell.angle_alpha   90.00
_cell.angle_beta   90.00
_cell.angle_gamma   90.00
#
_symmetry.space_group_name_H-M   'P 1'
#
loop_
_entity.id
_entity.type
_entity.pdbx_description
1 polymer ?
#
loop_
_entity_poly.entity_id
_entity_poly.type
_entity_poly.pdbx_seq_one_letter_code
_entity_poly.pdbx_strand_id
1 'polypeptide(L)'
;MKGILPYLLIPLSFFFSSPIVATELRVSCPHAQISFKVELSQTPQELEKGLMNREKLGENEGMLFLFPEPHPVTMWMKNTPLSLDIIFINRKGKIVAIAENTTPHSLNLIGPIENTAQVLEIAGGKVKKKGISKACSVSYSTNAKADLPKISDNKYLGASMTPSTPPLALKGDDKIITATTVSEVKGALLNLSEGAVIFIDVDDTLITPQSKVFRSSSPFRTIIDQIKKQRDRIPHVERILSHWRLQRKIRLVSDEWPDFINILKKNYPVYALTKLETGRVGAIPSMEQWRYNELKGLGITFTPSCPGISEGTLVKNSSHPYPATFTKGIFMTGSFNKSDVIAAFLKAGRPPQIVLIDDRPEYIKDALEECNRQSLPFLGILFKGEELIAGEADPRTAEFQKQHLLEHGEWVEDEEAEKKVDPHS
;
A
#
# COMPACT_ATOMS: atom_id res chain seq x y z
N MET A 1 50.08 26.37 42.48
CA MET A 1 49.18 26.39 41.30
C MET A 1 49.34 25.10 40.53
N LYS A 2 48.25 24.29 40.46
CA LYS A 2 47.90 23.25 39.46
C LYS A 2 46.92 22.28 40.12
N GLY A 3 45.63 22.58 40.01
CA GLY A 3 44.54 21.66 40.35
C GLY A 3 44.06 20.96 39.08
N ILE A 4 44.03 19.63 39.09
CA ILE A 4 43.45 18.79 38.04
C ILE A 4 42.06 18.38 38.52
N LEU A 5 41.02 18.75 37.77
CA LEU A 5 39.63 18.38 38.04
C LEU A 5 39.30 17.10 37.23
N PRO A 6 38.76 16.02 37.84
CA PRO A 6 38.34 14.84 37.10
C PRO A 6 36.92 15.04 36.54
N TYR A 7 36.72 14.71 35.27
CA TYR A 7 35.40 14.65 34.65
C TYR A 7 34.62 13.45 35.19
N LEU A 8 33.49 13.74 35.83
CA LEU A 8 32.49 12.77 36.26
C LEU A 8 31.62 12.36 35.06
N LEU A 9 31.67 11.09 34.67
CA LEU A 9 30.75 10.47 33.71
C LEU A 9 29.36 10.36 34.35
N ILE A 10 28.37 11.05 33.79
CA ILE A 10 26.95 10.88 34.14
C ILE A 10 26.39 9.72 33.30
N PRO A 11 25.77 8.69 33.90
CA PRO A 11 25.25 7.55 33.15
C PRO A 11 23.94 7.88 32.44
N LEU A 12 23.86 7.34 31.23
CA LEU A 12 22.71 6.98 30.40
C LEU A 12 21.32 7.15 31.05
N SER A 13 20.55 8.11 30.55
CA SER A 13 19.14 8.27 30.88
C SER A 13 18.36 7.03 30.40
N PHE A 14 17.84 6.26 31.36
CA PHE A 14 16.81 5.26 31.12
C PHE A 14 15.60 5.93 30.45
N PHE A 15 15.28 5.56 29.22
CA PHE A 15 13.96 5.82 28.65
C PHE A 15 12.95 4.97 29.42
N PHE A 16 12.26 5.58 30.39
CA PHE A 16 11.07 4.98 30.98
C PHE A 16 9.98 4.94 29.91
N SER A 17 9.70 3.74 29.37
CA SER A 17 8.44 3.46 28.68
C SER A 17 7.31 3.83 29.63
N SER A 18 6.41 4.73 29.22
CA SER A 18 5.17 4.95 29.96
C SER A 18 4.43 3.62 30.15
N PRO A 19 3.76 3.40 31.29
CA PRO A 19 3.12 2.13 31.58
C PRO A 19 1.96 1.89 30.61
N ILE A 20 2.03 0.76 29.91
CA ILE A 20 0.93 0.22 29.11
C ILE A 20 -0.27 0.04 30.06
N VAL A 21 -1.40 0.67 29.76
CA VAL A 21 -2.59 0.60 30.61
C VAL A 21 -3.19 -0.80 30.47
N ALA A 22 -2.90 -1.66 31.46
CA ALA A 22 -3.53 -2.95 31.57
C ALA A 22 -4.98 -2.79 32.08
N THR A 23 -5.95 -3.31 31.33
CA THR A 23 -7.37 -3.33 31.71
C THR A 23 -7.80 -4.73 32.14
N GLU A 24 -8.80 -4.82 33.01
CA GLU A 24 -9.42 -6.10 33.34
C GLU A 24 -10.49 -6.42 32.28
N LEU A 25 -10.29 -7.54 31.58
CA LEU A 25 -11.23 -8.11 30.63
C LEU A 25 -11.85 -9.38 31.23
N ARG A 26 -13.16 -9.52 31.08
CA ARG A 26 -13.95 -10.65 31.56
C ARG A 26 -14.57 -11.41 30.40
N VAL A 27 -14.35 -12.72 30.40
CA VAL A 27 -15.04 -13.67 29.53
C VAL A 27 -16.11 -14.38 30.36
N SER A 28 -17.38 -14.11 30.07
CA SER A 28 -18.55 -14.71 30.72
C SER A 28 -19.03 -15.89 29.89
N CYS A 29 -18.94 -17.08 30.45
CA CYS A 29 -19.43 -18.34 29.88
C CYS A 29 -20.66 -18.83 30.67
N PRO A 30 -21.46 -19.78 30.15
CA PRO A 30 -22.70 -20.23 30.81
C PRO A 30 -22.54 -20.69 32.29
N HIS A 31 -21.37 -21.19 32.67
CA HIS A 31 -21.11 -21.72 34.02
C HIS A 31 -19.85 -21.14 34.68
N ALA A 32 -19.21 -20.13 34.09
CA ALA A 32 -17.96 -19.59 34.60
C ALA A 32 -17.73 -18.15 34.15
N GLN A 33 -17.00 -17.39 34.95
CA GLN A 33 -16.47 -16.08 34.57
C GLN A 33 -14.96 -16.09 34.73
N ILE A 34 -14.25 -15.66 33.68
CA ILE A 34 -12.79 -15.72 33.61
C ILE A 34 -12.29 -14.29 33.42
N SER A 35 -11.42 -13.83 34.31
CA SER A 35 -10.76 -12.52 34.17
C SER A 35 -9.37 -12.68 33.56
N PHE A 36 -9.04 -11.78 32.65
CA PHE A 36 -7.71 -11.55 32.09
C PHE A 36 -7.29 -10.12 32.35
N LYS A 37 -6.02 -9.92 32.68
CA LYS A 37 -5.37 -8.62 32.64
C LYS A 37 -4.80 -8.44 31.24
N VAL A 38 -5.38 -7.54 30.46
CA VAL A 38 -5.02 -7.38 29.05
C VAL A 38 -4.37 -6.05 28.79
N GLU A 39 -3.32 -6.07 27.99
CA GLU A 39 -2.76 -4.87 27.38
C GLU A 39 -3.66 -4.43 26.23
N LEU A 40 -4.02 -3.14 26.20
CA LEU A 40 -4.80 -2.58 25.10
C LEU A 40 -3.86 -2.22 23.95
N SER A 41 -4.23 -2.68 22.77
CA SER A 41 -3.58 -2.33 21.50
C SER A 41 -4.61 -1.59 20.65
N GLN A 42 -4.41 -0.29 20.46
CA GLN A 42 -5.38 0.60 19.82
C GLN A 42 -4.80 1.33 18.61
N THR A 43 -3.48 1.51 18.57
CA THR A 43 -2.79 2.15 17.44
C THR A 43 -2.32 1.12 16.43
N PRO A 44 -2.21 1.47 15.13
CA PRO A 44 -1.67 0.56 14.11
C PRO A 44 -0.32 -0.07 14.50
N GLN A 45 0.57 0.69 15.14
CA GLN A 45 1.88 0.23 15.59
C GLN A 45 1.78 -0.81 16.72
N GLU A 46 0.85 -0.63 17.65
CA GLU A 46 0.59 -1.61 18.72
C GLU A 46 -0.07 -2.87 18.14
N LEU A 47 -0.96 -2.72 17.14
CA LEU A 47 -1.67 -3.83 16.50
C LEU A 47 -0.71 -4.70 15.68
N GLU A 48 0.25 -4.09 14.97
CA GLU A 48 1.27 -4.81 14.19
C GLU A 48 2.30 -5.51 15.08
N LYS A 49 2.65 -4.92 16.23
CA LYS A 49 3.61 -5.53 17.16
C LYS A 49 3.02 -6.74 17.88
N GLY A 50 1.74 -6.66 18.28
CA GLY A 50 1.11 -7.72 19.07
C GLY A 50 1.98 -8.22 20.22
N LEU A 51 2.04 -9.54 20.39
CA LEU A 51 2.94 -10.21 21.34
C LEU A 51 4.30 -10.62 20.75
N MET A 52 4.76 -9.99 19.66
CA MET A 52 6.07 -10.28 19.06
C MET A 52 7.21 -10.16 20.08
N ASN A 53 8.17 -11.08 19.97
CA ASN A 53 9.39 -11.17 20.80
C ASN A 53 9.13 -11.30 22.31
N ARG A 54 7.89 -11.55 22.75
CA ARG A 54 7.59 -11.86 24.15
C ARG A 54 7.95 -13.31 24.45
N GLU A 55 8.82 -13.52 25.43
CA GLU A 55 9.23 -14.86 25.85
C GLU A 55 8.25 -15.50 26.85
N LYS A 56 7.43 -14.70 27.54
CA LYS A 56 6.49 -15.15 28.57
C LYS A 56 5.20 -14.33 28.56
N LEU A 57 4.11 -14.98 28.90
CA LEU A 57 2.78 -14.39 29.13
C LEU A 57 2.15 -15.11 30.33
N GLY A 58 1.65 -14.36 31.31
CA GLY A 58 1.07 -14.93 32.53
C GLY A 58 -0.22 -15.74 32.29
N GLU A 59 -0.60 -16.54 33.28
CA GLU A 59 -1.75 -17.48 33.21
C GLU A 59 -3.09 -16.78 32.87
N ASN A 60 -3.25 -15.54 33.30
CA ASN A 60 -4.42 -14.69 33.10
C ASN A 60 -4.02 -13.35 32.46
N GLU A 61 -2.98 -13.36 31.62
CA GLU A 61 -2.55 -12.17 30.87
C GLU A 61 -2.84 -12.35 29.38
N GLY A 62 -3.00 -11.23 28.68
CA GLY A 62 -3.24 -11.23 27.25
C GLY A 62 -3.08 -9.85 26.63
N MET A 63 -3.41 -9.77 25.35
CA MET A 63 -3.48 -8.52 24.61
C MET A 63 -4.84 -8.41 23.92
N LEU A 64 -5.49 -7.26 24.05
CA LEU A 64 -6.76 -6.95 23.40
C LEU A 64 -6.54 -5.91 22.31
N PHE A 65 -6.78 -6.33 21.08
CA PHE A 65 -6.73 -5.53 19.87
C PHE A 65 -8.14 -4.94 19.65
N LEU A 66 -8.24 -3.61 19.47
CA LEU A 66 -9.50 -2.93 19.21
C LEU A 66 -9.49 -2.32 17.81
N PHE A 67 -10.46 -2.68 16.97
CA PHE A 67 -10.60 -2.17 15.62
C PHE A 67 -11.69 -1.08 15.58
N PRO A 68 -11.43 0.11 14.99
CA PRO A 68 -12.41 1.20 14.93
C PRO A 68 -13.71 0.80 14.24
N GLU A 69 -13.61 0.01 13.16
CA GLU A 69 -14.75 -0.51 12.39
C GLU A 69 -14.70 -2.03 12.31
N PRO A 70 -15.84 -2.75 12.42
CA PRO A 70 -15.86 -4.20 12.28
C PRO A 70 -15.59 -4.65 10.83
N HIS A 71 -14.60 -5.52 10.63
CA HIS A 71 -14.26 -6.13 9.33
C HIS A 71 -13.68 -7.53 9.53
N PRO A 72 -13.54 -8.38 8.50
CA PRO A 72 -12.80 -9.64 8.62
C PRO A 72 -11.36 -9.34 9.04
N VAL A 73 -10.88 -9.99 10.10
CA VAL A 73 -9.53 -9.79 10.65
C VAL A 73 -8.76 -11.09 10.54
N THR A 74 -7.55 -11.03 9.99
CA THR A 74 -6.59 -12.13 9.99
C THR A 74 -5.38 -11.77 10.83
N MET A 75 -4.90 -12.73 11.61
CA MET A 75 -3.71 -12.64 12.44
C MET A 75 -2.63 -13.60 11.91
N TRP A 76 -1.38 -13.38 12.31
CA TRP A 76 -0.25 -14.27 12.04
C TRP A 76 0.62 -14.39 13.30
N MET A 77 1.62 -15.27 13.25
CA MET A 77 2.54 -15.51 14.36
C MET A 77 3.96 -15.03 14.06
N LYS A 78 4.13 -14.14 13.07
CA LYS A 78 5.43 -13.58 12.68
C LYS A 78 6.15 -13.05 13.93
N ASN A 79 7.41 -13.44 14.12
CA ASN A 79 8.24 -13.05 15.28
C ASN A 79 7.61 -13.30 16.66
N THR A 80 6.63 -14.19 16.77
CA THR A 80 5.95 -14.51 18.03
C THR A 80 6.37 -15.93 18.47
N PRO A 81 7.26 -16.05 19.46
CA PRO A 81 7.79 -17.35 19.89
C PRO A 81 6.84 -18.13 20.80
N LEU A 82 5.85 -17.47 21.41
CA LEU A 82 4.80 -18.10 22.20
C LEU A 82 3.71 -18.67 21.31
N SER A 83 3.26 -19.90 21.59
CA SER A 83 1.99 -20.38 21.04
C SER A 83 0.85 -19.63 21.75
N LEU A 84 -0.16 -19.21 20.99
CA LEU A 84 -1.27 -18.41 21.47
C LEU A 84 -2.61 -19.08 21.16
N ASP A 85 -3.63 -18.74 21.94
CA ASP A 85 -5.01 -18.86 21.49
C ASP A 85 -5.49 -17.47 21.07
N ILE A 86 -6.11 -17.37 19.89
CA ILE A 86 -6.61 -16.12 19.30
C ILE A 86 -8.12 -16.18 19.27
N ILE A 87 -8.78 -15.23 19.95
CA ILE A 87 -10.23 -15.17 20.12
C ILE A 87 -10.75 -13.94 19.37
N PHE A 88 -11.52 -14.16 18.30
CA PHE A 88 -12.10 -13.12 17.46
C PHE A 88 -13.49 -12.74 17.99
N ILE A 89 -13.73 -11.44 18.18
CA ILE A 89 -14.89 -10.92 18.92
C ILE A 89 -15.54 -9.80 18.09
N ASN A 90 -16.87 -9.81 17.99
CA ASN A 90 -17.60 -8.76 17.29
C ASN A 90 -17.88 -7.53 18.18
N ARG A 91 -18.49 -6.48 17.61
CA ARG A 91 -18.76 -5.22 18.33
C ARG A 91 -19.65 -5.37 19.56
N LYS A 92 -20.45 -6.44 19.65
CA LYS A 92 -21.33 -6.75 20.79
C LYS A 92 -20.65 -7.59 21.86
N GLY A 93 -19.34 -7.85 21.75
CA GLY A 93 -18.61 -8.71 22.68
C GLY A 93 -18.86 -10.21 22.48
N LYS A 94 -19.50 -10.64 21.38
CA LYS A 94 -19.70 -12.07 21.10
C LYS A 94 -18.48 -12.65 20.40
N ILE A 95 -18.02 -13.83 20.86
CA ILE A 95 -16.95 -14.58 20.21
C ILE A 95 -17.47 -15.17 18.89
N VAL A 96 -16.85 -14.78 17.77
CA VAL A 96 -17.23 -15.22 16.41
C VAL A 96 -16.36 -16.39 15.93
N ALA A 97 -15.09 -16.40 16.30
CA ALA A 97 -14.16 -17.49 16.01
C ALA A 97 -13.08 -17.62 17.08
N ILE A 98 -12.46 -18.80 17.14
CA ILE A 98 -11.33 -19.09 18.02
C ILE A 98 -10.33 -19.91 17.21
N ALA A 99 -9.06 -19.53 17.26
CA ALA A 99 -7.94 -20.33 16.80
C ALA A 99 -7.11 -20.73 18.02
N GLU A 100 -7.08 -22.03 18.32
CA GLU A 100 -6.37 -22.57 19.49
C GLU A 100 -4.97 -23.06 19.10
N ASN A 101 -4.00 -22.92 20.01
CA ASN A 101 -2.63 -23.43 19.89
C ASN A 101 -1.97 -23.07 18.56
N THR A 102 -1.91 -21.77 18.26
CA THR A 102 -1.26 -21.27 17.05
C THR A 102 0.21 -21.68 17.00
N THR A 103 0.73 -21.84 15.77
CA THR A 103 2.11 -22.25 15.54
C THR A 103 3.06 -21.04 15.67
N PRO A 104 4.02 -21.03 16.61
CA PRO A 104 5.00 -19.96 16.74
C PRO A 104 5.73 -19.66 15.43
N HIS A 105 6.05 -18.38 15.19
CA HIS A 105 6.74 -17.89 13.98
C HIS A 105 6.01 -18.12 12.64
N SER A 106 4.83 -18.74 12.63
CA SER A 106 4.09 -19.02 11.40
C SER A 106 3.62 -17.74 10.70
N LEU A 107 3.76 -17.72 9.38
CA LEU A 107 3.26 -16.65 8.50
C LEU A 107 1.87 -16.96 7.93
N ASN A 108 1.28 -18.11 8.26
CA ASN A 108 -0.06 -18.44 7.83
C ASN A 108 -1.06 -17.48 8.47
N LEU A 109 -1.94 -16.92 7.65
CA LEU A 109 -3.01 -16.05 8.10
C LEU A 109 -4.13 -16.88 8.75
N ILE A 110 -4.56 -16.46 9.92
CA ILE A 110 -5.57 -17.12 10.75
C ILE A 110 -6.66 -16.10 11.06
N GLY A 111 -7.89 -16.36 10.62
CA GLY A 111 -8.99 -15.46 10.92
C GLY A 111 -10.33 -15.91 10.33
N PRO A 112 -11.46 -15.46 10.90
CA PRO A 112 -12.79 -15.68 10.35
C PRO A 112 -13.05 -14.78 9.14
N ILE A 113 -14.01 -15.21 8.30
CA ILE A 113 -14.63 -14.33 7.29
C ILE A 113 -15.65 -13.37 7.91
N GLU A 114 -16.12 -13.67 9.13
CA GLU A 114 -17.06 -12.85 9.87
C GLU A 114 -16.45 -11.56 10.39
N ASN A 115 -17.24 -10.48 10.38
CA ASN A 115 -16.82 -9.18 10.90
C ASN A 115 -16.39 -9.26 12.37
N THR A 116 -15.14 -8.91 12.60
CA THR A 116 -14.45 -8.86 13.88
C THR A 116 -14.20 -7.40 14.23
N ALA A 117 -14.48 -7.03 15.48
CA ALA A 117 -14.22 -5.67 15.99
C ALA A 117 -13.15 -5.67 17.09
N GLN A 118 -12.84 -6.83 17.66
CA GLN A 118 -11.84 -7.00 18.70
C GLN A 118 -11.18 -8.37 18.55
N VAL A 119 -9.90 -8.48 18.87
CA VAL A 119 -9.19 -9.77 18.97
C VAL A 119 -8.52 -9.85 20.34
N LEU A 120 -8.67 -10.98 21.02
CA LEU A 120 -7.98 -11.26 22.27
C LEU A 120 -6.94 -12.36 22.04
N GLU A 121 -5.67 -12.04 22.29
CA GLU A 121 -4.57 -13.00 22.33
C GLU A 121 -4.28 -13.40 23.78
N ILE A 122 -4.24 -14.70 24.04
CA ILE A 122 -3.83 -15.29 25.32
C ILE A 122 -2.86 -16.46 25.07
N ALA A 123 -2.20 -16.96 26.11
CA ALA A 123 -1.30 -18.11 25.98
C ALA A 123 -2.04 -19.33 25.38
N GLY A 124 -1.34 -20.13 24.57
CA GLY A 124 -1.90 -21.32 23.93
C GLY A 124 -2.45 -22.35 24.92
N GLY A 125 -3.57 -22.97 24.56
CA GLY A 125 -4.25 -24.01 25.34
C GLY A 125 -5.09 -23.50 26.51
N LYS A 126 -5.20 -22.17 26.70
CA LYS A 126 -6.02 -21.55 27.75
C LYS A 126 -7.51 -21.60 27.43
N VAL A 127 -7.89 -21.51 26.16
CA VAL A 127 -9.29 -21.66 25.70
C VAL A 127 -9.84 -22.99 26.21
N LYS A 128 -9.17 -24.10 25.84
CA LYS A 128 -9.54 -25.44 26.28
C LYS A 128 -9.50 -25.59 27.81
N LYS A 129 -8.42 -25.14 28.46
CA LYS A 129 -8.26 -25.27 29.92
C LYS A 129 -9.34 -24.54 30.72
N LYS A 130 -9.81 -23.40 30.22
CA LYS A 130 -10.78 -22.53 30.91
C LYS A 130 -12.22 -22.70 30.40
N GLY A 131 -12.45 -23.57 29.41
CA GLY A 131 -13.79 -23.82 28.86
C GLY A 131 -14.36 -22.64 28.07
N ILE A 132 -13.51 -21.83 27.42
CA ILE A 132 -13.94 -20.71 26.57
C ILE A 132 -14.49 -21.27 25.26
N SER A 133 -15.64 -20.77 24.81
CA SER A 133 -16.28 -21.20 23.57
C SER A 133 -17.09 -20.07 22.93
N LYS A 134 -17.66 -20.29 21.75
CA LYS A 134 -18.55 -19.32 21.07
C LYS A 134 -19.86 -19.02 21.84
N ALA A 135 -20.17 -19.79 22.89
CA ALA A 135 -21.28 -19.49 23.80
C ALA A 135 -20.95 -18.43 24.85
N CYS A 136 -19.68 -18.04 24.97
CA CYS A 136 -19.22 -17.01 25.91
C CYS A 136 -19.27 -15.61 25.28
N SER A 137 -19.31 -14.59 26.13
CA SER A 137 -19.23 -13.17 25.78
C SER A 137 -18.09 -12.47 26.49
N VAL A 138 -17.54 -11.43 25.87
CA VAL A 138 -16.41 -10.66 26.35
C VAL A 138 -16.86 -9.26 26.75
N SER A 139 -16.40 -8.79 27.90
CA SER A 139 -16.62 -7.44 28.41
C SER A 139 -15.37 -6.92 29.11
N TYR A 140 -15.16 -5.61 29.15
CA TYR A 140 -14.05 -4.98 29.87
C TYR A 140 -14.47 -3.56 30.28
N SER A 141 -13.88 -3.05 31.35
CA SER A 141 -14.12 -1.69 31.83
C SER A 141 -12.85 -0.86 31.75
N THR A 142 -12.90 0.23 31.00
CA THR A 142 -11.80 1.19 30.93
C THR A 142 -11.99 2.24 32.02
N ASN A 143 -11.01 2.42 32.91
CA ASN A 143 -11.05 3.47 33.96
C ASN A 143 -10.69 4.88 33.44
N ALA A 144 -10.44 5.00 32.15
CA ALA A 144 -10.64 6.23 31.40
C ALA A 144 -11.89 6.01 30.54
N LYS A 145 -12.65 7.05 30.25
CA LYS A 145 -13.55 7.04 29.09
C LYS A 145 -12.70 6.58 27.89
N ALA A 146 -12.77 5.30 27.53
CA ALA A 146 -12.28 4.85 26.25
C ALA A 146 -13.34 5.31 25.26
N ASP A 147 -13.19 6.55 24.83
CA ASP A 147 -13.73 6.95 23.56
C ASP A 147 -13.13 5.93 22.57
N LEU A 148 -13.95 5.00 22.06
CA LEU A 148 -13.78 4.55 20.69
C LEU A 148 -13.55 5.83 19.90
N PRO A 149 -12.42 6.00 19.19
CA PRO A 149 -12.02 7.31 18.69
C PRO A 149 -13.19 7.92 17.91
N LYS A 150 -13.84 8.92 18.51
CA LYS A 150 -14.79 9.75 17.78
C LYS A 150 -13.96 10.57 16.83
N ILE A 151 -14.33 10.49 15.56
CA ILE A 151 -13.80 11.33 14.50
C ILE A 151 -14.27 12.78 14.79
N SER A 152 -13.59 13.47 15.70
CA SER A 152 -13.78 14.92 15.88
C SER A 152 -12.61 15.65 16.54
N ASP A 153 -11.77 15.00 17.34
CA ASP A 153 -10.82 15.75 18.16
C ASP A 153 -9.43 15.80 17.53
N ASN A 154 -9.39 16.63 16.49
CA ASN A 154 -8.20 17.15 15.85
C ASN A 154 -7.48 18.09 16.83
N LYS A 155 -6.72 17.54 17.80
CA LYS A 155 -6.01 18.34 18.79
C LYS A 155 -4.68 17.75 19.27
N TYR A 156 -3.89 17.20 18.35
CA TYR A 156 -2.44 16.99 18.56
C TYR A 156 -1.64 17.33 17.29
N LEU A 157 -1.99 18.45 16.65
CA LEU A 157 -1.10 19.20 15.77
C LEU A 157 -0.51 20.34 16.61
N GLY A 158 0.70 20.17 17.13
CA GLY A 158 1.40 21.21 17.88
C GLY A 158 2.13 20.75 19.13
N ALA A 159 3.08 19.84 19.00
CA ALA A 159 4.22 19.79 19.91
C ALA A 159 5.48 19.64 19.06
N SER A 160 6.26 20.71 18.99
CA SER A 160 7.61 20.75 18.45
C SER A 160 8.45 19.69 19.16
N MET A 161 8.56 18.50 18.57
CA MET A 161 9.66 17.58 18.86
C MET A 161 10.77 17.89 17.88
N THR A 162 11.81 18.57 18.37
CA THR A 162 13.08 18.66 17.66
C THR A 162 13.58 17.24 17.36
N PRO A 163 13.84 16.86 16.11
CA PRO A 163 14.32 15.52 15.80
C PRO A 163 15.82 15.48 16.15
N SER A 164 16.17 14.94 17.31
CA SER A 164 17.56 14.65 17.66
C SER A 164 18.02 13.27 17.16
N THR A 165 17.34 12.69 16.18
CA THR A 165 17.83 11.49 15.50
C THR A 165 17.32 11.49 14.06
N PRO A 166 18.20 11.47 13.06
CA PRO A 166 17.76 11.36 11.67
C PRO A 166 16.99 10.04 11.49
N PRO A 167 16.01 9.98 10.57
CA PRO A 167 15.34 8.73 10.23
C PRO A 167 16.40 7.68 9.95
N LEU A 168 16.21 6.48 10.51
CA LEU A 168 17.12 5.34 10.33
C LEU A 168 17.54 5.29 8.87
N ALA A 169 18.81 5.56 8.59
CA ALA A 169 19.33 5.47 7.24
C ALA A 169 19.25 3.99 6.84
N LEU A 170 18.17 3.60 6.18
CA LEU A 170 18.02 2.27 5.59
C LEU A 170 19.25 2.06 4.69
N LYS A 171 20.04 1.02 4.95
CA LYS A 171 21.19 0.64 4.13
C LYS A 171 20.82 -0.63 3.36
N GLY A 172 21.18 -0.69 2.07
CA GLY A 172 21.01 -1.91 1.25
C GLY A 172 19.59 -2.19 0.77
N ASP A 173 19.32 -3.47 0.47
CA ASP A 173 18.08 -4.02 -0.11
C ASP A 173 16.82 -3.85 0.79
N ASP A 174 16.98 -3.38 2.03
CA ASP A 174 15.89 -3.04 2.97
C ASP A 174 15.06 -1.81 2.57
N LYS A 175 15.34 -1.23 1.40
CA LYS A 175 14.65 -0.05 0.85
C LYS A 175 13.51 -0.39 -0.10
N ILE A 176 13.35 -1.65 -0.49
CA ILE A 176 12.28 -2.08 -1.38
C ILE A 176 11.49 -3.18 -0.68
N ILE A 177 10.20 -2.96 -0.51
CA ILE A 177 9.28 -3.99 -0.01
C ILE A 177 8.34 -4.44 -1.12
N THR A 178 7.68 -5.57 -0.92
CA THR A 178 6.60 -6.03 -1.80
C THR A 178 5.27 -5.90 -1.08
N ALA A 179 4.25 -5.42 -1.78
CA ALA A 179 2.88 -5.34 -1.30
C ALA A 179 1.92 -5.83 -2.40
N THR A 180 0.92 -6.62 -2.06
CA THR A 180 -0.13 -7.12 -2.96
C THR A 180 -1.46 -6.42 -2.71
N THR A 181 -1.64 -5.75 -1.56
CA THR A 181 -2.88 -5.05 -1.20
C THR A 181 -2.62 -3.60 -0.80
N VAL A 182 -3.62 -2.74 -0.94
CA VAL A 182 -3.55 -1.34 -0.49
C VAL A 182 -3.36 -1.26 1.03
N SER A 183 -3.86 -2.23 1.77
CA SER A 183 -3.62 -2.37 3.21
C SER A 183 -2.15 -2.61 3.56
N GLU A 184 -1.44 -3.45 2.81
CA GLU A 184 0.01 -3.64 2.98
C GLU A 184 0.80 -2.38 2.62
N VAL A 185 0.40 -1.69 1.55
CA VAL A 185 0.96 -0.37 1.20
C VAL A 185 0.76 0.59 2.37
N LYS A 186 -0.44 0.66 2.95
CA LYS A 186 -0.74 1.52 4.10
C LYS A 186 0.17 1.21 5.30
N GLY A 187 0.38 -0.07 5.62
CA GLY A 187 1.31 -0.48 6.69
C GLY A 187 2.74 0.01 6.44
N ALA A 188 3.21 -0.10 5.20
CA ALA A 188 4.53 0.37 4.81
C ALA A 188 4.74 1.89 4.97
N LEU A 189 3.66 2.68 4.86
CA LEU A 189 3.72 4.14 4.96
C LEU A 189 3.53 4.67 6.38
N LEU A 190 3.42 3.82 7.41
CA LEU A 190 3.17 4.26 8.79
C LEU A 190 4.29 5.11 9.39
N ASN A 191 5.54 4.90 8.95
CA ASN A 191 6.74 5.55 9.52
C ASN A 191 7.44 6.47 8.50
N LEU A 192 6.67 7.14 7.64
CA LEU A 192 7.23 8.14 6.72
C LEU A 192 7.77 9.35 7.47
N SER A 193 8.84 9.92 6.93
CA SER A 193 9.38 11.20 7.40
C SER A 193 8.34 12.31 7.21
N GLU A 194 8.20 13.21 8.18
CA GLU A 194 7.38 14.41 8.02
C GLU A 194 7.83 15.19 6.78
N GLY A 195 6.89 15.51 5.87
CA GLY A 195 7.20 16.16 4.59
C GLY A 195 7.72 15.24 3.48
N ALA A 196 7.69 13.91 3.67
CA ALA A 196 7.95 12.94 2.61
C ALA A 196 7.05 13.17 1.38
N VAL A 197 7.55 12.81 0.20
CA VAL A 197 6.80 12.91 -1.06
C VAL A 197 6.56 11.52 -1.62
N ILE A 198 5.33 11.25 -2.04
CA ILE A 198 4.89 9.94 -2.52
C ILE A 198 4.62 10.02 -4.02
N PHE A 199 5.34 9.21 -4.78
CA PHE A 199 5.05 8.93 -6.18
C PHE A 199 4.37 7.58 -6.30
N ILE A 200 3.34 7.51 -7.13
CA ILE A 200 2.60 6.28 -7.42
C ILE A 200 2.58 6.09 -8.93
N ASP A 201 3.01 4.93 -9.43
CA ASP A 201 2.77 4.55 -10.82
C ASP A 201 1.26 4.42 -11.09
N VAL A 202 0.87 4.42 -12.36
CA VAL A 202 -0.53 4.39 -12.76
C VAL A 202 -0.93 3.03 -13.35
N ASP A 203 -0.19 2.55 -14.36
CA ASP A 203 -0.60 1.40 -15.15
C ASP A 203 -0.17 0.12 -14.39
N ASP A 204 -1.08 -0.83 -14.20
CA ASP A 204 -0.95 -2.04 -13.37
C ASP A 204 -0.66 -1.80 -11.87
N THR A 205 -0.47 -0.54 -11.45
CA THR A 205 -0.44 -0.14 -10.04
C THR A 205 -1.80 0.37 -9.54
N LEU A 206 -2.39 1.37 -10.21
CA LEU A 206 -3.68 1.97 -9.85
C LEU A 206 -4.82 1.43 -10.71
N ILE A 207 -4.57 1.37 -12.01
CA ILE A 207 -5.52 0.93 -13.03
C ILE A 207 -4.88 -0.08 -13.96
N THR A 208 -5.67 -0.99 -14.48
CA THR A 208 -5.22 -1.97 -15.49
C THR A 208 -6.30 -2.15 -16.55
N PRO A 209 -5.97 -2.54 -17.79
CA PRO A 209 -6.98 -2.91 -18.77
C PRO A 209 -7.94 -4.01 -18.26
N GLN A 210 -9.22 -3.89 -18.61
CA GLN A 210 -10.23 -4.86 -18.19
C GLN A 210 -10.04 -6.21 -18.89
N SER A 211 -9.58 -6.24 -20.14
CA SER A 211 -9.43 -7.48 -20.90
C SER A 211 -8.45 -8.47 -20.27
N LYS A 212 -8.82 -9.76 -20.26
CA LYS A 212 -8.03 -10.87 -19.71
C LYS A 212 -6.65 -11.01 -20.37
N VAL A 213 -6.48 -10.56 -21.62
CA VAL A 213 -5.20 -10.59 -22.33
C VAL A 213 -4.08 -9.86 -21.59
N PHE A 214 -4.43 -8.88 -20.74
CA PHE A 214 -3.49 -8.08 -19.96
C PHE A 214 -3.22 -8.60 -18.55
N ARG A 215 -3.82 -9.73 -18.14
CA ARG A 215 -3.60 -10.30 -16.81
C ARG A 215 -2.13 -10.65 -16.58
N SER A 216 -1.63 -10.54 -15.35
CA SER A 216 -0.26 -10.98 -15.01
C SER A 216 0.06 -12.40 -15.47
N SER A 217 -0.91 -13.31 -15.39
CA SER A 217 -0.81 -14.71 -15.81
C SER A 217 -0.78 -14.90 -17.33
N SER A 218 -1.22 -13.90 -18.10
CA SER A 218 -1.32 -13.97 -19.55
C SER A 218 0.06 -13.83 -20.21
N PRO A 219 0.48 -14.78 -21.09
CA PRO A 219 1.70 -14.62 -21.87
C PRO A 219 1.60 -13.48 -22.90
N PHE A 220 0.36 -13.01 -23.15
CA PHE A 220 0.04 -11.95 -24.11
C PHE A 220 0.00 -10.56 -23.49
N ARG A 221 0.20 -10.42 -22.18
CA ARG A 221 0.05 -9.15 -21.46
C ARG A 221 0.91 -7.99 -22.01
N THR A 222 1.99 -8.34 -22.71
CA THR A 222 2.93 -7.37 -23.29
C THR A 222 2.63 -7.02 -24.76
N ILE A 223 1.47 -7.40 -25.33
CA ILE A 223 1.14 -7.13 -26.75
C ILE A 223 1.36 -5.66 -27.11
N ILE A 224 0.89 -4.72 -26.29
CA ILE A 224 1.01 -3.29 -26.58
C ILE A 224 2.48 -2.84 -26.55
N ASP A 225 3.28 -3.35 -25.63
CA ASP A 225 4.73 -3.08 -25.59
C ASP A 225 5.46 -3.68 -26.79
N GLN A 226 5.03 -4.86 -27.27
CA GLN A 226 5.56 -5.47 -28.47
C GLN A 226 5.23 -4.64 -29.72
N ILE A 227 4.01 -4.07 -29.80
CA ILE A 227 3.60 -3.14 -30.87
C ILE A 227 4.45 -1.87 -30.82
N LYS A 228 4.62 -1.26 -29.65
CA LYS A 228 5.47 -0.08 -29.45
C LYS A 228 6.92 -0.32 -29.88
N LYS A 229 7.50 -1.48 -29.55
CA LYS A 229 8.86 -1.87 -29.96
C LYS A 229 9.02 -2.01 -31.48
N GLN A 230 7.93 -2.19 -32.20
CA GLN A 230 7.90 -2.32 -33.66
C GLN A 230 7.35 -1.08 -34.36
N ARG A 231 7.37 0.09 -33.68
CA ARG A 231 6.83 1.36 -34.17
C ARG A 231 7.26 1.73 -35.60
N ASP A 232 8.49 1.44 -35.98
CA ASP A 232 9.02 1.82 -37.29
C ASP A 232 8.60 0.85 -38.40
N ARG A 233 8.00 -0.30 -38.04
CA ARG A 233 7.55 -1.36 -38.97
C ARG A 233 6.04 -1.41 -39.14
N ILE A 234 5.28 -0.91 -38.17
CA ILE A 234 3.81 -0.96 -38.16
C ILE A 234 3.27 0.37 -38.74
N PRO A 235 2.61 0.35 -39.92
CA PRO A 235 2.00 1.56 -40.47
C PRO A 235 0.99 2.17 -39.51
N HIS A 236 1.00 3.50 -39.38
CA HIS A 236 0.05 4.24 -38.54
C HIS A 236 0.01 3.78 -37.06
N VAL A 237 1.11 3.27 -36.52
CA VAL A 237 1.19 2.74 -35.14
C VAL A 237 0.66 3.71 -34.08
N GLU A 238 0.94 5.02 -34.21
CA GLU A 238 0.45 6.03 -33.26
C GLU A 238 -1.08 6.13 -33.26
N ARG A 239 -1.71 5.97 -34.43
CA ARG A 239 -3.18 5.91 -34.54
C ARG A 239 -3.71 4.66 -33.83
N ILE A 240 -3.12 3.49 -34.11
CA ILE A 240 -3.49 2.21 -33.49
C ILE A 240 -3.40 2.29 -31.96
N LEU A 241 -2.24 2.73 -31.44
CA LEU A 241 -2.01 2.85 -30.00
C LEU A 241 -2.94 3.88 -29.34
N SER A 242 -3.23 4.99 -30.01
CA SER A 242 -4.17 5.99 -29.50
C SER A 242 -5.62 5.50 -29.49
N HIS A 243 -6.04 4.74 -30.51
CA HIS A 243 -7.37 4.14 -30.58
C HIS A 243 -7.55 3.08 -29.51
N TRP A 244 -6.58 2.19 -29.33
CA TRP A 244 -6.57 1.21 -28.24
C TRP A 244 -6.75 1.90 -26.89
N ARG A 245 -6.00 2.98 -26.62
CA ARG A 245 -6.14 3.76 -25.39
C ARG A 245 -7.55 4.35 -25.23
N LEU A 246 -8.14 4.87 -26.29
CA LEU A 246 -9.48 5.47 -26.24
C LEU A 246 -10.62 4.45 -26.12
N GLN A 247 -10.42 3.22 -26.58
CA GLN A 247 -11.47 2.20 -26.68
C GLN A 247 -11.42 1.15 -25.57
N ARG A 248 -10.22 0.84 -25.03
CA ARG A 248 -10.06 -0.16 -23.97
C ARG A 248 -10.84 0.23 -22.73
N LYS A 249 -11.52 -0.74 -22.14
CA LYS A 249 -12.06 -0.61 -20.79
C LYS A 249 -10.93 -0.75 -19.78
N ILE A 250 -11.04 -0.01 -18.70
CA ILE A 250 -10.10 -0.05 -17.57
C ILE A 250 -10.84 -0.41 -16.29
N ARG A 251 -10.10 -0.95 -15.33
CA ARG A 251 -10.57 -1.20 -13.97
C ARG A 251 -9.53 -0.73 -12.97
N LEU A 252 -9.96 -0.48 -11.73
CA LEU A 252 -9.05 -0.31 -10.62
C LEU A 252 -8.35 -1.64 -10.32
N VAL A 253 -7.07 -1.56 -9.95
CA VAL A 253 -6.33 -2.72 -9.42
C VAL A 253 -6.84 -3.05 -8.00
N SER A 254 -7.19 -2.03 -7.22
CA SER A 254 -7.93 -2.14 -5.97
C SER A 254 -8.93 -1.00 -5.84
N ASP A 255 -10.14 -1.30 -5.41
CA ASP A 255 -11.20 -0.32 -5.16
C ASP A 255 -10.88 0.63 -3.99
N GLU A 256 -9.87 0.30 -3.17
CA GLU A 256 -9.41 1.14 -2.05
C GLU A 256 -8.57 2.34 -2.51
N TRP A 257 -8.00 2.31 -3.72
CA TRP A 257 -7.04 3.32 -4.18
C TRP A 257 -7.54 4.77 -4.14
N PRO A 258 -8.76 5.10 -4.64
CA PRO A 258 -9.24 6.48 -4.63
C PRO A 258 -9.31 7.07 -3.22
N ASP A 259 -9.90 6.34 -2.27
CA ASP A 259 -10.03 6.77 -0.88
C ASP A 259 -8.68 6.84 -0.18
N PHE A 260 -7.82 5.86 -0.42
CA PHE A 260 -6.48 5.84 0.17
C PHE A 260 -5.62 7.01 -0.30
N ILE A 261 -5.62 7.33 -1.60
CA ILE A 261 -4.91 8.51 -2.13
C ILE A 261 -5.48 9.80 -1.51
N ASN A 262 -6.81 9.91 -1.35
CA ASN A 262 -7.42 11.05 -0.69
C ASN A 262 -7.01 11.20 0.78
N ILE A 263 -6.80 10.09 1.50
CA ILE A 263 -6.27 10.09 2.86
C ILE A 263 -4.80 10.53 2.87
N LEU A 264 -3.97 9.98 2.00
CA LEU A 264 -2.53 10.30 1.93
C LEU A 264 -2.29 11.80 1.65
N LYS A 265 -3.04 12.38 0.70
CA LYS A 265 -2.94 13.79 0.32
C LYS A 265 -3.19 14.79 1.47
N LYS A 266 -3.82 14.36 2.57
CA LYS A 266 -4.03 15.22 3.75
C LYS A 266 -2.72 15.50 4.49
N ASN A 267 -1.73 14.61 4.37
CA ASN A 267 -0.49 14.67 5.14
C ASN A 267 0.76 14.77 4.26
N TYR A 268 0.70 14.29 3.01
CA TYR A 268 1.84 14.22 2.11
C TYR A 268 1.48 14.75 0.71
N PRO A 269 2.41 15.40 0.00
CA PRO A 269 2.30 15.54 -1.44
C PRO A 269 2.33 14.15 -2.10
N VAL A 270 1.21 13.80 -2.73
CA VAL A 270 1.06 12.57 -3.52
C VAL A 270 0.94 12.93 -4.99
N TYR A 271 1.79 12.35 -5.83
CA TYR A 271 1.81 12.56 -7.27
C TYR A 271 1.79 11.24 -8.03
N ALA A 272 1.24 11.24 -9.23
CA ALA A 272 1.47 10.13 -10.16
C ALA A 272 2.84 10.29 -10.82
N LEU A 273 3.54 9.19 -11.09
CA LEU A 273 4.74 9.14 -11.91
C LEU A 273 4.63 7.98 -12.90
N THR A 274 4.25 8.28 -14.15
CA THR A 274 3.86 7.28 -15.15
C THR A 274 4.72 7.33 -16.41
N LYS A 275 5.09 6.15 -16.94
CA LYS A 275 5.81 6.01 -18.21
C LYS A 275 4.83 6.06 -19.39
N LEU A 276 4.71 7.24 -20.01
CA LEU A 276 3.87 7.46 -21.18
C LEU A 276 4.47 8.52 -22.12
N GLU A 277 4.12 8.44 -23.41
CA GLU A 277 4.32 9.52 -24.37
C GLU A 277 3.55 10.78 -23.93
N THR A 278 4.05 11.95 -24.33
CA THR A 278 3.52 13.28 -23.96
C THR A 278 3.12 14.08 -25.19
N GLY A 279 2.29 15.11 -24.99
CA GLY A 279 1.73 15.90 -26.09
C GLY A 279 0.70 15.13 -26.93
N ARG A 280 0.67 15.39 -28.24
CA ARG A 280 -0.26 14.75 -29.17
C ARG A 280 0.25 13.38 -29.60
N VAL A 281 -0.60 12.36 -29.47
CA VAL A 281 -0.28 10.97 -29.84
C VAL A 281 -1.47 10.39 -30.60
N GLY A 282 -1.30 10.18 -31.91
CA GLY A 282 -2.38 9.73 -32.79
C GLY A 282 -3.64 10.60 -32.67
N ALA A 283 -4.76 9.98 -32.30
CA ALA A 283 -6.05 10.63 -32.08
C ALA A 283 -6.16 11.38 -30.72
N ILE A 284 -5.21 11.20 -29.80
CA ILE A 284 -5.22 11.85 -28.49
C ILE A 284 -4.53 13.23 -28.62
N PRO A 285 -5.24 14.35 -28.40
CA PRO A 285 -4.69 15.69 -28.61
C PRO A 285 -3.69 16.12 -27.53
N SER A 286 -3.86 15.64 -26.30
CA SER A 286 -2.93 15.83 -25.19
C SER A 286 -3.01 14.59 -24.29
N MET A 287 -1.91 13.86 -24.22
CA MET A 287 -1.75 12.69 -23.36
C MET A 287 -1.87 13.08 -21.87
N GLU A 288 -1.42 14.27 -21.50
CA GLU A 288 -1.52 14.81 -20.14
C GLU A 288 -2.98 15.00 -19.73
N GLN A 289 -3.76 15.70 -20.56
CA GLN A 289 -5.16 15.97 -20.26
C GLN A 289 -6.00 14.69 -20.36
N TRP A 290 -5.65 13.79 -21.27
CA TRP A 290 -6.28 12.47 -21.40
C TRP A 290 -6.04 11.63 -20.13
N ARG A 291 -4.79 11.45 -19.70
CA ARG A 291 -4.44 10.68 -18.49
C ARG A 291 -5.04 11.28 -17.23
N TYR A 292 -5.07 12.61 -17.10
CA TYR A 292 -5.77 13.27 -16.00
C TYR A 292 -7.27 12.96 -15.99
N ASN A 293 -7.93 13.03 -17.14
CA ASN A 293 -9.37 12.75 -17.23
C ASN A 293 -9.69 11.27 -16.99
N GLU A 294 -8.85 10.36 -17.46
CA GLU A 294 -8.94 8.90 -17.23
C GLU A 294 -8.98 8.60 -15.73
N LEU A 295 -8.02 9.13 -14.97
CA LEU A 295 -7.93 8.93 -13.52
C LEU A 295 -9.03 9.66 -12.76
N LYS A 296 -9.35 10.90 -13.16
CA LYS A 296 -10.44 11.68 -12.54
C LYS A 296 -11.79 10.98 -12.69
N GLY A 297 -12.03 10.31 -13.82
CA GLY A 297 -13.25 9.52 -14.06
C GLY A 297 -13.43 8.38 -13.07
N LEU A 298 -12.34 7.90 -12.45
CA LEU A 298 -12.33 6.86 -11.42
C LEU A 298 -12.22 7.42 -9.99
N GLY A 299 -12.41 8.73 -9.81
CA GLY A 299 -12.29 9.39 -8.50
C GLY A 299 -10.86 9.61 -8.03
N ILE A 300 -9.86 9.33 -8.87
CA ILE A 300 -8.44 9.51 -8.53
C ILE A 300 -7.98 10.90 -8.97
N THR A 301 -7.53 11.69 -8.00
CA THR A 301 -6.84 12.96 -8.25
C THR A 301 -5.62 13.05 -7.36
N PHE A 302 -4.56 13.68 -7.84
CA PHE A 302 -3.31 13.86 -7.11
C PHE A 302 -3.22 15.27 -6.51
N THR A 303 -2.11 15.54 -5.81
CA THR A 303 -1.77 16.89 -5.35
C THR A 303 -1.60 17.78 -6.57
N PRO A 304 -2.45 18.80 -6.79
CA PRO A 304 -2.60 19.42 -8.11
C PRO A 304 -1.39 20.27 -8.52
N SER A 305 -0.64 20.79 -7.55
CA SER A 305 0.51 21.67 -7.77
C SER A 305 1.75 21.13 -7.04
N CYS A 306 2.92 21.34 -7.63
CA CYS A 306 4.19 21.01 -7.00
C CYS A 306 5.02 22.29 -6.80
N PRO A 307 5.39 22.67 -5.56
CA PRO A 307 6.23 23.84 -5.32
C PRO A 307 7.50 23.82 -6.17
N GLY A 308 7.80 24.94 -6.83
CA GLY A 308 8.98 25.08 -7.71
C GLY A 308 8.84 24.43 -9.09
N ILE A 309 7.70 23.80 -9.42
CA ILE A 309 7.44 23.19 -10.72
C ILE A 309 6.14 23.77 -11.31
N SER A 310 6.26 24.37 -12.50
CA SER A 310 5.09 24.85 -13.26
C SER A 310 4.46 23.71 -14.08
N GLU A 311 3.17 23.82 -14.39
CA GLU A 311 2.55 22.90 -15.36
C GLU A 311 3.21 23.02 -16.73
N GLY A 312 3.35 21.88 -17.42
CA GLY A 312 3.95 21.77 -18.74
C GLY A 312 5.27 20.99 -18.73
N THR A 313 6.20 21.39 -19.58
CA THR A 313 7.47 20.66 -19.80
C THR A 313 8.42 20.80 -18.61
N LEU A 314 8.82 19.65 -18.06
CA LEU A 314 9.80 19.54 -16.97
C LEU A 314 11.21 19.23 -17.50
N VAL A 315 11.34 18.24 -18.38
CA VAL A 315 12.61 17.84 -18.99
C VAL A 315 12.42 17.73 -20.50
N LYS A 316 13.35 18.32 -21.26
CA LYS A 316 13.37 18.20 -22.73
C LYS A 316 14.81 18.03 -23.22
N ASN A 317 14.97 17.28 -24.30
CA ASN A 317 16.23 17.10 -25.00
C ASN A 317 15.91 16.90 -26.50
N SER A 318 16.71 17.49 -27.39
CA SER A 318 16.58 17.32 -28.84
C SER A 318 16.64 15.87 -29.31
N SER A 319 17.30 14.99 -28.55
CA SER A 319 17.43 13.57 -28.88
C SER A 319 16.19 12.72 -28.51
N HIS A 320 15.19 13.31 -27.85
CA HIS A 320 14.04 12.59 -27.31
C HIS A 320 12.73 13.22 -27.81
N PRO A 321 11.87 12.46 -28.52
CA PRO A 321 10.68 13.02 -29.17
C PRO A 321 9.59 13.46 -28.17
N TYR A 322 9.55 12.86 -26.98
CA TYR A 322 8.53 13.15 -25.97
C TYR A 322 9.19 13.75 -24.72
N PRO A 323 8.94 15.05 -24.41
CA PRO A 323 9.44 15.66 -23.18
C PRO A 323 8.81 15.04 -21.93
N ALA A 324 9.49 15.10 -20.79
CA ALA A 324 8.83 14.83 -19.51
C ALA A 324 7.99 16.05 -19.11
N THR A 325 6.79 15.82 -18.56
CA THR A 325 5.84 16.88 -18.22
C THR A 325 5.27 16.71 -16.81
N PHE A 326 4.76 17.81 -16.26
CA PHE A 326 3.95 17.83 -15.04
C PHE A 326 2.61 18.50 -15.35
N THR A 327 1.49 17.87 -14.98
CA THR A 327 0.15 18.44 -15.17
C THR A 327 -0.78 17.93 -14.07
N LYS A 328 -1.36 18.84 -13.28
CA LYS A 328 -2.40 18.53 -12.27
C LYS A 328 -2.04 17.36 -11.34
N GLY A 329 -0.79 17.31 -10.89
CA GLY A 329 -0.28 16.28 -9.99
C GLY A 329 0.21 14.99 -10.66
N ILE A 330 0.30 14.97 -11.99
CA ILE A 330 0.77 13.83 -12.77
C ILE A 330 2.08 14.20 -13.43
N PHE A 331 3.14 13.48 -13.07
CA PHE A 331 4.40 13.47 -13.80
C PHE A 331 4.36 12.39 -14.89
N MET A 332 4.54 12.80 -16.14
CA MET A 332 4.68 11.90 -17.27
C MET A 332 6.11 11.94 -17.75
N THR A 333 6.73 10.77 -17.92
CA THR A 333 8.17 10.73 -18.24
C THR A 333 8.48 11.08 -19.70
N GLY A 334 7.52 10.97 -20.61
CA GLY A 334 7.82 11.00 -22.04
C GLY A 334 8.84 9.92 -22.39
N SER A 335 9.88 10.30 -23.11
CA SER A 335 11.00 9.42 -23.48
C SER A 335 12.02 9.19 -22.35
N PHE A 336 11.93 9.92 -21.24
CA PHE A 336 12.88 9.87 -20.13
C PHE A 336 12.57 8.75 -19.14
N ASN A 337 13.51 8.42 -18.24
CA ASN A 337 13.30 7.48 -17.16
C ASN A 337 12.61 8.14 -15.96
N LYS A 338 12.19 7.33 -14.98
CA LYS A 338 11.60 7.85 -13.74
C LYS A 338 12.64 8.59 -12.92
N SER A 339 13.88 8.10 -12.91
CA SER A 339 15.05 8.77 -12.33
C SER A 339 15.28 10.17 -12.89
N ASP A 340 15.16 10.39 -14.20
CA ASP A 340 15.31 11.72 -14.82
C ASP A 340 14.28 12.72 -14.30
N VAL A 341 13.02 12.26 -14.15
CA VAL A 341 11.92 13.06 -13.62
C VAL A 341 12.12 13.36 -12.13
N ILE A 342 12.52 12.36 -11.36
CA ILE A 342 12.87 12.53 -9.93
C ILE A 342 14.04 13.51 -9.79
N ALA A 343 15.08 13.40 -10.61
CA ALA A 343 16.22 14.32 -10.60
C ALA A 343 15.79 15.75 -10.93
N ALA A 344 14.86 15.94 -11.87
CA ALA A 344 14.30 17.25 -12.18
C ALA A 344 13.43 17.80 -11.04
N PHE A 345 12.61 16.94 -10.41
CA PHE A 345 11.83 17.28 -9.23
C PHE A 345 12.73 17.75 -8.07
N LEU A 346 13.82 17.03 -7.81
CA LEU A 346 14.76 17.35 -6.72
C LEU A 346 15.51 18.68 -6.92
N LYS A 347 15.55 19.23 -8.14
CA LYS A 347 16.08 20.58 -8.40
C LYS A 347 15.12 21.67 -7.93
N ALA A 348 13.81 21.41 -7.94
CA ALA A 348 12.79 22.36 -7.49
C ALA A 348 12.65 22.37 -5.96
N GLY A 349 12.89 21.24 -5.32
CA GLY A 349 12.91 21.10 -3.86
C GLY A 349 13.26 19.70 -3.44
N ARG A 350 13.99 19.57 -2.32
CA ARG A 350 14.44 18.27 -1.80
C ARG A 350 13.58 17.89 -0.58
N PRO A 351 12.70 16.89 -0.68
CA PRO A 351 12.00 16.38 0.49
C PRO A 351 12.97 15.61 1.40
N PRO A 352 12.60 15.32 2.66
CA PRO A 352 13.40 14.47 3.53
C PRO A 352 13.38 13.00 3.11
N GLN A 353 12.36 12.57 2.35
CA GLN A 353 12.22 11.20 1.87
C GLN A 353 11.37 11.17 0.59
N ILE A 354 11.73 10.26 -0.33
CA ILE A 354 10.88 9.88 -1.47
C ILE A 354 10.32 8.48 -1.24
N VAL A 355 9.05 8.31 -1.60
CA VAL A 355 8.41 7.00 -1.75
C VAL A 355 8.06 6.79 -3.21
N LEU A 356 8.31 5.60 -3.76
CA LEU A 356 7.79 5.18 -5.06
C LEU A 356 7.04 3.86 -4.93
N ILE A 357 5.78 3.87 -5.34
CA ILE A 357 4.93 2.68 -5.44
C ILE A 357 4.79 2.35 -6.93
N ASP A 358 5.18 1.14 -7.32
CA ASP A 358 5.29 0.74 -8.73
C ASP A 358 5.17 -0.78 -8.86
N ASP A 359 4.55 -1.29 -9.91
CA ASP A 359 4.45 -2.73 -10.16
C ASP A 359 5.73 -3.31 -10.79
N ARG A 360 6.61 -2.45 -11.30
CA ARG A 360 7.83 -2.85 -12.03
C ARG A 360 9.09 -2.67 -11.19
N PRO A 361 9.80 -3.76 -10.86
CA PRO A 361 10.99 -3.68 -10.01
C PRO A 361 12.12 -2.87 -10.66
N GLU A 362 12.23 -2.82 -11.99
CA GLU A 362 13.22 -2.02 -12.69
C GLU A 362 13.02 -0.51 -12.50
N TYR A 363 11.77 -0.04 -12.38
CA TYR A 363 11.46 1.37 -12.17
C TYR A 363 11.72 1.80 -10.72
N ILE A 364 11.45 0.90 -9.77
CA ILE A 364 11.84 1.12 -8.37
C ILE A 364 13.36 1.18 -8.23
N LYS A 365 14.09 0.27 -8.89
CA LYS A 365 15.56 0.26 -8.89
C LYS A 365 16.14 1.52 -9.52
N ASP A 366 15.63 1.95 -10.67
CA ASP A 366 16.01 3.21 -11.34
C ASP A 366 15.84 4.43 -10.41
N ALA A 367 14.69 4.55 -9.74
CA ALA A 367 14.43 5.62 -8.79
C ALA A 367 15.32 5.54 -7.53
N LEU A 368 15.56 4.33 -7.02
CA LEU A 368 16.43 4.09 -5.87
C LEU A 368 17.87 4.49 -6.17
N GLU A 369 18.39 4.14 -7.35
CA GLU A 369 19.75 4.50 -7.78
C GLU A 369 19.91 6.03 -7.83
N GLU A 370 18.93 6.76 -8.38
CA GLU A 370 18.94 8.22 -8.36
C GLU A 370 18.90 8.78 -6.94
N CYS A 371 18.02 8.28 -6.07
CA CYS A 371 17.94 8.74 -4.69
C CYS A 371 19.24 8.45 -3.92
N ASN A 372 19.86 7.29 -4.13
CA ASN A 372 21.16 6.95 -3.54
C ASN A 372 22.26 7.89 -4.03
N ARG A 373 22.33 8.18 -5.33
CA ARG A 373 23.28 9.15 -5.92
C ARG A 373 23.12 10.54 -5.30
N GLN A 374 21.90 10.89 -4.94
CA GLN A 374 21.55 12.14 -4.28
C GLN A 374 21.66 12.09 -2.75
N SER A 375 22.06 10.96 -2.16
CA SER A 375 22.05 10.76 -0.68
C SER A 375 20.69 11.07 -0.05
N LEU A 376 19.61 10.68 -0.72
CA LEU A 376 18.23 10.92 -0.33
C LEU A 376 17.58 9.63 0.20
N PRO A 377 16.93 9.65 1.38
CA PRO A 377 16.14 8.53 1.87
C PRO A 377 15.03 8.13 0.87
N PHE A 378 14.92 6.82 0.63
CA PHE A 378 14.00 6.25 -0.35
C PHE A 378 13.30 5.02 0.21
N LEU A 379 12.00 4.90 -0.06
CA LEU A 379 11.21 3.69 0.14
C LEU A 379 10.55 3.29 -1.20
N GLY A 380 10.91 2.13 -1.71
CA GLY A 380 10.25 1.49 -2.85
C GLY A 380 9.20 0.49 -2.38
N ILE A 381 8.02 0.51 -3.00
CA ILE A 381 6.98 -0.49 -2.79
C ILE A 381 6.68 -1.14 -4.13
N LEU A 382 7.15 -2.38 -4.30
CA LEU A 382 6.79 -3.24 -5.42
C LEU A 382 5.35 -3.68 -5.25
N PHE A 383 4.44 -3.04 -5.97
CA PHE A 383 3.02 -3.28 -5.84
C PHE A 383 2.53 -4.33 -6.83
N LYS A 384 2.06 -5.45 -6.31
CA LYS A 384 1.70 -6.66 -7.02
C LYS A 384 0.20 -6.91 -7.04
N GLY A 385 -0.61 -5.87 -6.80
CA GLY A 385 -2.06 -6.01 -6.69
C GLY A 385 -2.76 -6.53 -7.94
N GLU A 386 -2.17 -6.30 -9.12
CA GLU A 386 -2.68 -6.85 -10.37
C GLU A 386 -2.71 -8.40 -10.36
N GLU A 387 -1.78 -9.06 -9.63
CA GLU A 387 -1.73 -10.52 -9.51
C GLU A 387 -2.96 -11.12 -8.80
N LEU A 388 -3.75 -10.29 -8.09
CA LEU A 388 -5.00 -10.70 -7.46
C LEU A 388 -6.20 -10.69 -8.42
N ILE A 389 -6.05 -10.12 -9.61
CA ILE A 389 -7.14 -10.00 -10.57
C ILE A 389 -7.30 -11.33 -11.32
N ALA A 390 -8.40 -12.02 -11.03
CA ALA A 390 -8.70 -13.29 -11.68
C ALA A 390 -9.01 -13.14 -13.18
N GLY A 391 -8.82 -14.26 -13.89
CA GLY A 391 -9.13 -14.42 -15.30
C GLY A 391 -7.93 -14.96 -16.09
N GLU A 392 -8.22 -15.86 -17.03
CA GLU A 392 -7.22 -16.41 -17.93
C GLU A 392 -7.53 -15.98 -19.36
N ALA A 393 -6.50 -15.56 -20.09
CA ALA A 393 -6.64 -15.21 -21.49
C ALA A 393 -6.71 -16.50 -22.33
N ASP A 394 -7.77 -16.65 -23.14
CA ASP A 394 -7.79 -17.65 -24.19
C ASP A 394 -6.82 -17.24 -25.32
N PRO A 395 -5.86 -18.08 -25.71
CA PRO A 395 -4.87 -17.73 -26.74
C PRO A 395 -5.46 -17.33 -28.09
N ARG A 396 -6.59 -17.94 -28.50
CA ARG A 396 -7.22 -17.63 -29.79
C ARG A 396 -7.88 -16.25 -29.74
N THR A 397 -8.54 -15.94 -28.63
CA THR A 397 -9.14 -14.63 -28.34
C THR A 397 -8.07 -13.55 -28.28
N ALA A 398 -6.97 -13.78 -27.56
CA ALA A 398 -5.85 -12.84 -27.47
C ALA A 398 -5.21 -12.53 -28.84
N GLU A 399 -4.97 -13.57 -29.66
CA GLU A 399 -4.42 -13.38 -30.99
C GLU A 399 -5.41 -12.66 -31.90
N PHE A 400 -6.72 -12.98 -31.83
CA PHE A 400 -7.75 -12.25 -32.56
C PHE A 400 -7.76 -10.76 -32.18
N GLN A 401 -7.77 -10.43 -30.89
CA GLN A 401 -7.75 -9.04 -30.42
C GLN A 401 -6.54 -8.27 -30.95
N LYS A 402 -5.35 -8.89 -30.91
CA LYS A 402 -4.12 -8.31 -31.45
C LYS A 402 -4.21 -8.05 -32.95
N GLN A 403 -4.61 -9.05 -33.74
CA GLN A 403 -4.69 -8.91 -35.20
C GLN A 403 -5.76 -7.90 -35.59
N HIS A 404 -6.92 -7.96 -34.95
CA HIS A 404 -8.01 -7.01 -35.19
C HIS A 404 -7.57 -5.57 -34.91
N LEU A 405 -6.85 -5.34 -33.81
CA LEU A 405 -6.28 -4.04 -33.49
C LEU A 405 -5.26 -3.57 -34.54
N LEU A 406 -4.39 -4.46 -35.03
CA LEU A 406 -3.37 -4.12 -36.02
C LEU A 406 -3.96 -3.81 -37.41
N GLU A 407 -4.96 -4.57 -37.83
CA GLU A 407 -5.58 -4.47 -39.15
C GLU A 407 -6.59 -3.31 -39.22
N HIS A 408 -7.41 -3.15 -38.19
CA HIS A 408 -8.54 -2.22 -38.20
C HIS A 408 -8.28 -0.96 -37.36
N GLY A 409 -7.34 -1.02 -36.41
CA GLY A 409 -7.15 0.05 -35.43
C GLY A 409 -8.31 0.15 -34.45
N GLU A 410 -8.95 -0.99 -34.15
CA GLU A 410 -10.09 -1.12 -33.26
C GLU A 410 -9.78 -2.16 -32.16
N TRP A 411 -10.07 -1.81 -30.91
CA TRP A 411 -9.96 -2.70 -29.77
C TRP A 411 -11.29 -3.37 -29.47
N VAL A 412 -11.25 -4.68 -29.25
CA VAL A 412 -12.41 -5.52 -28.97
C VAL A 412 -12.21 -6.16 -27.60
N GLU A 413 -13.19 -5.99 -26.70
CA GLU A 413 -13.16 -6.59 -25.36
C GLU A 413 -13.48 -8.08 -25.39
N ASP A 414 -13.15 -8.78 -24.29
CA ASP A 414 -13.16 -10.25 -24.22
C ASP A 414 -14.45 -10.89 -24.75
N GLU A 415 -15.63 -10.45 -24.28
CA GLU A 415 -16.92 -11.06 -24.68
C GLU A 415 -17.20 -10.95 -26.19
N GLU A 416 -16.82 -9.82 -26.80
CA GLU A 416 -17.03 -9.62 -28.23
C GLU A 416 -15.99 -10.39 -29.04
N ALA A 417 -14.74 -10.45 -28.57
CA ALA A 417 -13.70 -11.23 -29.21
C ALA A 417 -14.00 -12.74 -29.14
N GLU A 418 -14.46 -13.24 -27.99
CA GLU A 418 -14.85 -14.63 -27.78
C GLU A 418 -15.96 -15.04 -28.78
N LYS A 419 -17.00 -14.22 -28.97
CA LYS A 419 -18.07 -14.46 -29.97
C LYS A 419 -17.58 -14.47 -31.42
N LYS A 420 -16.53 -13.72 -31.75
CA LYS A 420 -15.94 -13.70 -33.10
C LYS A 420 -15.07 -14.93 -33.37
N VAL A 421 -14.39 -15.43 -32.33
CA VAL A 421 -13.51 -16.60 -32.42
C VAL A 421 -14.31 -17.90 -32.35
N ASP A 422 -15.36 -17.97 -31.54
CA ASP A 422 -16.24 -19.12 -31.42
C ASP A 422 -17.73 -18.69 -31.37
N PRO A 423 -18.39 -18.55 -32.52
CA PRO A 423 -19.78 -18.06 -32.62
C PRO A 423 -20.83 -18.99 -31.99
N HIS A 424 -20.42 -20.18 -31.55
CA HIS A 424 -21.31 -21.20 -30.95
C HIS A 424 -21.04 -21.43 -29.47
N SER A 425 -20.13 -20.67 -28.86
CA SER A 425 -19.79 -20.75 -27.43
C SER A 425 -20.76 -20.02 -26.51
#